data_AF-A0A7W7I4P1-F1
#
_entry.id   AF-A0A7W7I4P1-F1
#
_cell.length_a   1.000
_cell.length_b   1.000
_cell.length_c   1.000
_cell.angle_alpha   90.00
_cell.angle_beta   90.00
_cell.angle_gamma   90.00
#
_symmetry.space_group_name_H-M   'P 1'
#
loop_
_entity.id
_entity.type
_entity.pdbx_description
1 polymer ?
#
loop_
_entity_poly.entity_id
_entity_poly.type
_entity_poly.pdbx_seq_one_letter_code
_entity_poly.pdbx_strand_id
1 'polypeptide(L)'
;MLSGLNKRMDRARTAAVRATLLPLLVRCGIGLALFAAMTVAWPAGLVASRYLAALGLVAVYPAFAPRGRGVTVAVLVVVGGWILDTTWGDSRVALWRVLSIATLLYLGHTLAALAAVLPYDAVVNVDVVASWLGRALVVILISAMLTVIALGLTAELAGGAFVIATLVGLGAAVGLTLLLARMLRRA
;
A
#
# COMPACT_ATOMS: atom_id res chain seq x y z
N MET A 1 18.02 23.19 -20.58
CA MET A 1 16.83 22.61 -19.88
C MET A 1 15.93 21.81 -20.83
N LEU A 2 15.59 22.32 -22.02
CA LEU A 2 14.76 21.62 -23.03
C LEU A 2 15.34 20.27 -23.52
N SER A 3 16.66 20.17 -23.69
CA SER A 3 17.34 18.93 -24.10
C SER A 3 17.25 17.79 -23.08
N GLY A 4 17.12 18.11 -21.78
CA GLY A 4 16.95 17.12 -20.71
C GLY A 4 15.52 16.57 -20.64
N LEU A 5 14.52 17.41 -20.95
CA LEU A 5 13.12 17.01 -21.07
C LEU A 5 12.92 16.09 -22.28
N ASN A 6 13.49 16.42 -23.44
CA ASN A 6 13.41 15.57 -24.64
C ASN A 6 14.03 14.18 -24.40
N LYS A 7 15.20 14.08 -23.75
CA LYS A 7 15.81 12.79 -23.38
C LYS A 7 14.99 11.98 -22.36
N ARG A 8 14.14 12.62 -21.56
CA ARG A 8 13.22 11.92 -20.64
C ARG A 8 11.97 11.46 -21.39
N MET A 9 11.45 12.28 -22.29
CA MET A 9 10.32 11.95 -23.16
C MET A 9 10.66 10.80 -24.11
N ASP A 10 11.84 10.80 -24.74
CA ASP A 10 12.26 9.70 -25.63
C ASP A 10 12.46 8.38 -24.86
N ARG A 11 12.97 8.44 -23.64
CA ARG A 11 13.06 7.26 -22.76
C ARG A 11 11.68 6.75 -22.33
N ALA A 12 10.76 7.65 -21.99
CA ALA A 12 9.39 7.28 -21.67
C ALA A 12 8.67 6.67 -22.88
N ARG A 13 8.86 7.23 -24.07
CA ARG A 13 8.31 6.74 -25.33
C ARG A 13 8.89 5.38 -25.71
N THR A 14 10.20 5.20 -25.61
CA THR A 14 10.86 3.91 -25.88
C THR A 14 10.44 2.85 -24.87
N ALA A 15 10.29 3.21 -23.58
CA ALA A 15 9.76 2.31 -22.56
C ALA A 15 8.29 1.95 -22.78
N ALA A 16 7.46 2.88 -23.26
CA ALA A 16 6.06 2.63 -23.60
C ALA A 16 5.91 1.71 -24.82
N VAL A 17 6.78 1.87 -25.83
CA VAL A 17 6.78 1.02 -27.04
C VAL A 17 7.29 -0.40 -26.73
N ARG A 18 8.16 -0.56 -25.71
CA ARG A 18 8.66 -1.87 -25.26
C ARG A 18 7.92 -2.44 -24.05
N ALA A 19 6.92 -1.73 -23.52
CA ALA A 19 6.20 -2.17 -22.35
C ALA A 19 5.41 -3.43 -22.68
N THR A 20 5.81 -4.55 -22.09
CA THR A 20 4.99 -5.75 -22.09
C THR A 20 3.74 -5.47 -21.23
N LEU A 21 2.61 -6.09 -21.61
CA LEU A 21 1.32 -5.83 -20.98
C LEU A 21 1.35 -6.07 -19.45
N LEU A 22 2.14 -7.05 -19.00
CA LEU A 22 2.14 -7.51 -17.61
C LEU A 22 2.78 -6.52 -16.62
N PRO A 23 4.02 -6.00 -16.82
CA PRO A 23 4.56 -4.91 -16.01
C PRO A 23 3.67 -3.66 -15.96
N LEU A 24 2.97 -3.34 -17.06
CA LEU A 24 2.02 -2.23 -17.10
C LEU A 24 0.81 -2.51 -16.19
N LEU A 25 0.22 -3.70 -16.30
CA LEU A 25 -0.90 -4.13 -15.45
C LEU A 25 -0.52 -4.11 -13.96
N VAL A 26 0.68 -4.57 -13.59
CA VAL A 26 1.17 -4.50 -12.20
C VAL A 26 1.19 -3.06 -11.71
N ARG A 27 1.67 -2.10 -12.51
CA ARG A 27 1.72 -0.68 -12.14
C ARG A 27 0.35 -0.03 -12.04
N CYS A 28 -0.54 -0.35 -12.97
CA CYS A 28 -1.95 0.03 -12.86
C CYS A 28 -2.56 -0.52 -11.57
N GLY A 29 -2.25 -1.78 -11.22
CA GLY A 29 -2.66 -2.41 -9.96
C GLY A 29 -2.17 -1.66 -8.72
N ILE A 30 -0.92 -1.16 -8.71
CA ILE A 30 -0.40 -0.32 -7.61
C ILE A 30 -1.26 0.94 -7.47
N GLY A 31 -1.46 1.67 -8.58
CA GLY A 31 -2.21 2.92 -8.56
C GLY A 31 -3.66 2.72 -8.12
N LEU A 32 -4.32 1.68 -8.65
CA LEU A 32 -5.71 1.35 -8.30
C LEU A 32 -5.85 0.92 -6.83
N ALA A 33 -4.96 0.06 -6.33
CA ALA A 33 -5.00 -0.39 -4.95
C ALA A 33 -4.81 0.78 -3.97
N LEU A 34 -3.80 1.62 -4.20
CA LEU A 34 -3.54 2.78 -3.35
C LEU A 34 -4.61 3.86 -3.48
N PHE A 35 -5.16 4.07 -4.67
CA PHE A 35 -6.26 5.02 -4.87
C PHE A 35 -7.52 4.56 -4.14
N ALA A 36 -7.90 3.29 -4.30
CA ALA A 36 -9.01 2.72 -3.56
C ALA A 36 -8.77 2.83 -2.05
N ALA A 37 -7.56 2.56 -1.56
CA ALA A 37 -7.22 2.72 -0.15
C ALA A 37 -7.44 4.17 0.33
N MET A 38 -7.04 5.17 -0.46
CA MET A 38 -7.31 6.59 -0.15
C MET A 38 -8.80 6.89 -0.07
N THR A 39 -9.60 6.41 -1.03
CA THR A 39 -11.04 6.66 -1.06
C THR A 39 -11.79 6.03 0.11
N VAL A 40 -11.30 4.90 0.62
CA VAL A 40 -11.90 4.21 1.78
C VAL A 40 -11.44 4.83 3.11
N ALA A 41 -10.24 5.40 3.14
CA ALA A 41 -9.66 5.97 4.37
C ALA A 41 -10.11 7.40 4.66
N TRP A 42 -10.36 8.22 3.63
CA TRP A 42 -10.69 9.63 3.82
C TRP A 42 -12.21 9.86 3.93
N PRO A 43 -12.65 10.91 4.64
CA PRO A 43 -14.07 11.26 4.76
C PRO A 43 -14.71 11.50 3.39
N ALA A 44 -15.96 11.02 3.21
CA ALA A 44 -16.66 11.11 1.93
C ALA A 44 -16.77 12.55 1.39
N GLY A 45 -16.93 13.55 2.27
CA GLY A 45 -16.96 14.97 1.88
C GLY A 45 -15.65 15.47 1.27
N LEU A 46 -14.48 14.96 1.72
CA LEU A 46 -13.18 15.29 1.14
C LEU A 46 -12.93 14.51 -0.15
N VAL A 47 -13.34 13.24 -0.20
CA VAL A 47 -13.25 12.39 -1.40
C VAL A 47 -14.16 12.90 -2.52
N ALA A 48 -15.31 13.49 -2.21
CA ALA A 48 -16.21 14.10 -3.20
C ALA A 48 -15.80 15.52 -3.63
N SER A 49 -14.65 16.02 -3.15
CA SER A 49 -14.19 17.39 -3.40
C SER A 49 -12.97 17.44 -4.33
N ARG A 50 -12.48 18.67 -4.61
CA ARG A 50 -11.23 18.91 -5.34
C ARG A 50 -10.00 18.21 -4.74
N TYR A 51 -10.03 17.85 -3.45
CA TYR A 51 -8.92 17.17 -2.79
C TYR A 51 -8.73 15.72 -3.31
N LEU A 52 -9.73 15.12 -3.96
CA LEU A 52 -9.60 13.82 -4.61
C LEU A 52 -8.46 13.79 -5.63
N ALA A 53 -8.27 14.87 -6.39
CA ALA A 53 -7.20 14.96 -7.36
C ALA A 53 -5.82 14.89 -6.69
N ALA A 54 -5.66 15.58 -5.55
CA ALA A 54 -4.42 15.52 -4.77
C ALA A 54 -4.17 14.13 -4.18
N LEU A 55 -5.21 13.49 -3.63
CA LEU A 55 -5.13 12.10 -3.15
C LEU A 55 -4.80 11.13 -4.29
N GLY A 56 -5.39 11.34 -5.47
CA GLY A 56 -5.10 10.59 -6.70
C GLY A 56 -3.64 10.70 -7.11
N LEU A 57 -3.08 11.92 -7.10
CA LEU A 57 -1.66 12.12 -7.41
C LEU A 57 -0.74 11.36 -6.44
N VAL A 58 -1.03 11.43 -5.14
CA VAL A 58 -0.27 10.70 -4.11
C VAL A 58 -0.40 9.18 -4.30
N ALA A 59 -1.59 8.69 -4.61
CA ALA A 59 -1.87 7.27 -4.81
C ALA A 59 -1.21 6.69 -6.07
N VAL A 60 -1.13 7.46 -7.15
CA VAL A 60 -0.58 6.99 -8.43
C VAL A 60 0.94 7.15 -8.48
N TYR A 61 1.52 8.09 -7.74
CA TYR A 61 2.98 8.33 -7.73
C TYR A 61 3.84 7.05 -7.56
N PRO A 62 3.51 6.10 -6.67
CA PRO A 62 4.27 4.86 -6.50
C PRO A 62 4.27 3.94 -7.73
N ALA A 63 3.28 4.03 -8.61
CA ALA A 63 3.24 3.24 -9.86
C ALA A 63 4.34 3.66 -10.85
N PHE A 64 4.79 4.92 -10.77
CA PHE A 64 5.89 5.44 -11.60
C PHE A 64 7.26 5.23 -10.97
N ALA A 65 7.35 5.29 -9.64
CA ALA A 65 8.61 5.15 -8.89
C ALA A 65 8.54 4.08 -7.79
N PRO A 66 8.39 2.77 -8.16
CA PRO A 66 8.15 1.70 -7.19
C PRO A 66 9.33 1.44 -6.24
N ARG A 67 10.57 1.77 -6.65
CA ARG A 67 11.79 1.64 -5.82
C ARG A 67 11.96 2.76 -4.78
N GLY A 68 11.09 3.76 -4.77
CA GLY A 68 11.22 4.95 -3.94
C GLY A 68 10.43 4.90 -2.64
N ARG A 69 10.50 6.01 -1.88
CA ARG A 69 9.69 6.22 -0.66
C ARG A 69 8.21 6.51 -0.95
N GLY A 70 7.81 6.50 -2.21
CA GLY A 70 6.44 6.85 -2.63
C GLY A 70 5.38 5.97 -1.98
N VAL A 71 5.61 4.65 -1.94
CA VAL A 71 4.69 3.71 -1.30
C VAL A 71 4.50 4.05 0.18
N THR A 72 5.60 4.33 0.89
CA THR A 72 5.55 4.71 2.31
C THR A 72 4.76 6.00 2.51
N VAL A 73 4.99 7.02 1.68
CA VAL A 73 4.22 8.28 1.74
C VAL A 73 2.73 8.01 1.52
N ALA A 74 2.37 7.21 0.52
CA ALA A 74 0.98 6.85 0.27
C ALA A 74 0.36 6.09 1.46
N VAL A 75 1.08 5.12 2.04
CA VAL A 75 0.61 4.40 3.23
C VAL A 75 0.37 5.37 4.39
N LEU A 76 1.29 6.29 4.65
CA LEU A 76 1.14 7.27 5.73
C LEU A 76 -0.06 8.20 5.50
N VAL A 77 -0.33 8.61 4.25
CA VAL A 77 -1.48 9.45 3.93
C VAL A 77 -2.80 8.68 4.05
N VAL A 78 -2.85 7.38 3.71
CA VAL A 78 -4.01 6.52 3.96
C VAL A 78 -4.25 6.38 5.47
N VAL A 79 -3.22 6.01 6.24
CA VAL A 79 -3.35 5.83 7.69
C VAL A 79 -3.72 7.13 8.38
N GLY A 80 -3.11 8.25 7.98
CA GLY A 80 -3.44 9.58 8.48
C GLY A 80 -4.89 9.97 8.18
N GLY A 81 -5.36 9.75 6.96
CA GLY A 81 -6.77 9.98 6.59
C GLY A 81 -7.74 9.16 7.44
N TRP A 82 -7.45 7.87 7.64
CA TRP A 82 -8.29 6.99 8.44
C TRP A 82 -8.32 7.38 9.93
N ILE A 83 -7.17 7.76 10.52
CA ILE A 83 -7.10 8.27 11.89
C ILE A 83 -7.91 9.58 11.98
N LEU A 84 -7.72 10.52 11.06
CA LEU A 84 -8.43 11.79 11.06
C LEU A 84 -9.95 11.59 11.01
N ASP A 85 -10.43 10.73 10.11
CA ASP A 85 -11.86 10.44 9.96
C ASP A 85 -12.45 9.74 11.20
N THR A 86 -11.72 8.81 11.82
CA THR A 86 -12.23 8.06 12.99
C THR A 86 -12.13 8.82 14.31
N THR A 87 -11.26 9.84 14.41
CA THR A 87 -11.04 10.59 15.66
C THR A 87 -11.70 11.96 15.67
N TRP A 88 -11.74 12.65 14.52
CA TRP A 88 -12.36 13.97 14.38
C TRP A 88 -13.63 13.98 13.52
N GLY A 89 -13.84 12.96 12.67
CA GLY A 89 -14.96 12.91 11.72
C GLY A 89 -16.21 12.18 12.20
N ASP A 90 -16.28 11.79 13.48
CA ASP A 90 -17.34 10.95 14.08
C ASP A 90 -17.62 9.61 13.36
N SER A 91 -16.79 9.23 12.39
CA SER A 91 -16.94 7.98 11.65
C SER A 91 -16.63 6.80 12.55
N ARG A 92 -17.56 5.83 12.59
CA ARG A 92 -17.39 4.60 13.35
C ARG A 92 -16.32 3.71 12.73
N VAL A 93 -15.52 3.06 13.59
CA VAL A 93 -14.61 2.00 13.16
C VAL A 93 -15.44 0.78 12.73
N ALA A 94 -15.47 0.52 11.42
CA ALA A 94 -16.18 -0.60 10.83
C ALA A 94 -15.22 -1.68 10.32
N LEU A 95 -15.53 -2.96 10.59
CA LEU A 95 -14.70 -4.10 10.21
C LEU A 95 -14.37 -4.11 8.71
N TRP A 96 -15.39 -3.96 7.85
CA TRP A 96 -15.19 -3.96 6.40
C TRP A 96 -14.18 -2.89 5.98
N ARG A 97 -14.21 -1.70 6.62
CA ARG A 97 -13.35 -0.57 6.28
C ARG A 97 -11.90 -0.86 6.65
N VAL A 98 -11.67 -1.44 7.83
CA VAL A 98 -10.34 -1.86 8.30
C VAL A 98 -9.78 -2.95 7.37
N LEU A 99 -10.58 -3.97 7.07
CA LEU A 99 -10.16 -5.07 6.18
C LEU A 99 -9.86 -4.58 4.75
N SER A 100 -10.68 -3.68 4.20
CA SER A 100 -10.43 -3.08 2.89
C SER A 100 -9.12 -2.28 2.88
N ILE A 101 -8.91 -1.40 3.86
CA ILE A 101 -7.67 -0.60 3.94
C ILE A 101 -6.45 -1.50 4.08
N ALA A 102 -6.47 -2.47 5.00
CA ALA A 102 -5.37 -3.40 5.21
C ALA A 102 -5.04 -4.20 3.94
N THR A 103 -6.07 -4.74 3.28
CA THR A 103 -5.94 -5.52 2.04
C THR A 103 -5.36 -4.66 0.92
N LEU A 104 -5.91 -3.47 0.70
CA LEU A 104 -5.50 -2.58 -0.40
C LEU A 104 -4.08 -2.03 -0.19
N LEU A 105 -3.71 -1.69 1.05
CA LEU A 105 -2.35 -1.25 1.39
C LEU A 105 -1.34 -2.39 1.20
N TYR A 106 -1.65 -3.59 1.67
CA TYR A 106 -0.77 -4.74 1.48
C TYR A 106 -0.62 -5.11 0.01
N LEU A 107 -1.72 -5.09 -0.76
CA LEU A 107 -1.70 -5.33 -2.19
C LEU A 107 -0.88 -4.26 -2.94
N GLY A 108 -1.10 -2.98 -2.64
CA GLY A 108 -0.32 -1.88 -3.23
C GLY A 108 1.17 -1.99 -2.91
N HIS A 109 1.52 -2.35 -1.67
CA HIS A 109 2.89 -2.55 -1.23
C HIS A 109 3.56 -3.73 -1.93
N THR A 110 2.91 -4.90 -1.99
CA THR A 110 3.47 -6.10 -2.60
C THR A 110 3.61 -5.96 -4.12
N LEU A 111 2.65 -5.30 -4.78
CA LEU A 111 2.75 -4.98 -6.21
C LEU A 111 3.87 -3.98 -6.50
N ALA A 112 4.10 -3.01 -5.60
CA ALA A 112 5.23 -2.09 -5.73
C ALA A 112 6.57 -2.80 -5.54
N ALA A 113 6.67 -3.75 -4.61
CA ALA A 113 7.85 -4.61 -4.46
C ALA A 113 8.10 -5.45 -5.73
N LEU A 114 7.04 -6.03 -6.31
CA LEU A 114 7.13 -6.77 -7.57
C LEU A 114 7.56 -5.85 -8.73
N ALA A 115 6.96 -4.68 -8.88
CA ALA A 115 7.33 -3.70 -9.91
C ALA A 115 8.75 -3.14 -9.71
N ALA A 116 9.26 -3.14 -8.47
CA ALA A 116 10.62 -2.77 -8.16
C ALA A 116 11.64 -3.82 -8.58
N VAL A 117 11.25 -5.04 -8.95
CA VAL A 117 12.16 -6.06 -9.51
C VAL A 117 11.90 -6.34 -11.00
N LEU A 118 10.77 -5.88 -11.55
CA LEU A 118 10.40 -6.08 -12.95
C LEU A 118 10.92 -4.92 -13.85
N PRO A 119 11.79 -5.21 -14.83
CA PRO A 119 12.06 -4.28 -15.93
C PRO A 119 10.78 -3.98 -16.74
N TYR A 120 10.72 -2.81 -17.39
CA TYR A 120 9.55 -2.42 -18.20
C TYR A 120 9.36 -3.30 -19.44
N ASP A 121 10.46 -3.85 -19.96
CA ASP A 121 10.56 -4.67 -21.17
C ASP A 121 10.64 -6.17 -20.85
N ALA A 122 10.45 -6.56 -19.60
CA ALA A 122 10.54 -7.96 -19.21
C ALA A 122 9.34 -8.75 -19.72
N VAL A 123 9.62 -9.84 -20.46
CA VAL A 123 8.63 -10.87 -20.76
C VAL A 123 8.56 -11.80 -19.55
N VAL A 124 7.47 -11.73 -18.80
CA VAL A 124 7.30 -12.43 -17.54
C VAL A 124 6.13 -13.39 -17.69
N ASN A 125 6.33 -14.64 -17.27
CA ASN A 125 5.26 -15.62 -17.26
C ASN A 125 4.20 -15.22 -16.22
N VAL A 126 2.92 -15.30 -16.59
CA VAL A 126 1.76 -15.02 -15.75
C VAL A 126 1.78 -15.86 -14.46
N ASP A 127 2.31 -17.08 -14.51
CA ASP A 127 2.44 -17.97 -13.34
C ASP A 127 3.26 -17.34 -12.20
N VAL A 128 4.26 -16.52 -12.54
CA VAL A 128 5.07 -15.81 -11.54
C VAL A 128 4.24 -14.76 -10.81
N VAL A 129 3.41 -14.02 -11.55
CA VAL A 129 2.51 -13.02 -10.96
C VAL A 129 1.40 -13.70 -10.17
N ALA A 130 0.82 -14.80 -10.69
CA ALA A 130 -0.21 -15.57 -10.03
C ALA A 130 0.28 -16.17 -8.70
N SER A 131 1.47 -16.77 -8.69
CA SER A 131 2.07 -17.32 -7.45
C SER A 131 2.40 -16.21 -6.44
N TRP A 132 2.86 -15.05 -6.90
CA TRP A 132 3.08 -13.88 -6.04
C TRP A 132 1.77 -13.39 -5.40
N LEU A 133 0.71 -13.27 -6.20
CA LEU A 133 -0.62 -12.90 -5.72
C LEU A 133 -1.22 -13.97 -4.80
N GLY A 134 -0.98 -15.25 -5.06
CA GLY A 134 -1.41 -16.36 -4.19
C GLY A 134 -0.76 -16.25 -2.81
N ARG A 135 0.55 -16.01 -2.74
CA ARG A 135 1.26 -15.76 -1.47
C ARG A 135 0.71 -14.51 -0.77
N ALA A 136 0.45 -13.44 -1.53
CA ALA A 136 -0.12 -12.23 -0.98
C ALA A 136 -1.51 -12.47 -0.39
N LEU A 137 -2.36 -13.23 -1.08
CA LEU A 137 -3.69 -13.61 -0.63
C LEU A 137 -3.64 -14.39 0.68
N VAL A 138 -2.73 -15.37 0.81
CA VAL A 138 -2.56 -16.12 2.06
C VAL A 138 -2.23 -15.17 3.23
N VAL A 139 -1.30 -14.23 3.03
CA VAL A 139 -0.96 -13.25 4.07
C VAL A 139 -2.15 -12.35 4.41
N ILE A 140 -2.91 -11.91 3.41
CA ILE A 140 -4.14 -11.10 3.60
C ILE A 140 -5.16 -11.89 4.41
N LEU A 141 -5.43 -13.15 4.07
CA LEU A 141 -6.43 -13.98 4.77
C LEU A 141 -6.04 -14.23 6.23
N ILE A 142 -4.78 -14.57 6.49
CA ILE A 142 -4.28 -14.74 7.86
C ILE A 142 -4.39 -13.41 8.62
N SER A 143 -3.99 -12.29 8.02
CA SER A 143 -4.07 -10.97 8.65
C SER A 143 -5.51 -10.54 8.92
N ALA A 144 -6.44 -10.84 8.01
CA ALA A 144 -7.86 -10.57 8.16
C ALA A 144 -8.45 -11.37 9.32
N MET A 145 -8.14 -12.68 9.41
CA MET A 145 -8.54 -13.53 10.53
C MET A 145 -8.01 -12.99 11.86
N LEU A 146 -6.71 -12.65 11.94
CA LEU A 146 -6.11 -12.06 13.14
C LEU A 146 -6.75 -10.71 13.50
N THR A 147 -7.11 -9.90 12.50
CA THR A 147 -7.80 -8.62 12.71
C THR A 147 -9.20 -8.82 13.30
N VAL A 148 -9.97 -9.78 12.79
CA VAL A 148 -11.29 -10.14 13.33
C VAL A 148 -11.18 -10.60 14.78
N ILE A 149 -10.21 -11.47 15.08
CA ILE A 149 -9.94 -11.92 16.46
C ILE A 149 -9.57 -10.74 17.35
N ALA A 150 -8.66 -9.87 16.91
CA ALA A 150 -8.22 -8.72 17.70
C ALA A 150 -9.38 -7.73 17.97
N LEU A 151 -10.22 -7.46 16.98
CA LEU A 151 -11.40 -6.60 17.14
C LEU A 151 -12.47 -7.25 18.05
N GLY A 152 -12.63 -8.58 17.98
CA GLY A 152 -13.48 -9.31 18.92
C GLY A 152 -12.98 -9.17 20.36
N LEU A 153 -11.68 -9.39 20.58
CA LEU A 153 -11.03 -9.23 21.88
C LEU A 153 -11.14 -7.81 22.43
N THR A 154 -11.07 -6.77 21.59
CA THR A 154 -11.25 -5.38 22.05
C THR A 154 -12.64 -5.11 22.64
N ALA A 155 -13.67 -5.82 22.19
CA ALA A 155 -15.02 -5.62 22.70
C ALA A 155 -15.15 -6.13 24.16
N GLU A 156 -14.39 -7.15 24.52
CA GLU A 156 -14.44 -7.80 25.84
C GLU A 156 -13.34 -7.32 26.80
N LEU A 157 -12.17 -6.96 26.28
CA LEU A 157 -10.95 -6.62 27.05
C LEU A 157 -10.62 -5.12 27.03
N ALA A 158 -11.58 -4.26 26.66
CA ALA A 158 -11.36 -2.82 26.54
C ALA A 158 -10.72 -2.22 27.81
N GLY A 159 -9.53 -1.63 27.67
CA GLY A 159 -8.81 -1.03 28.80
C GLY A 159 -7.31 -0.86 28.58
N GLY A 160 -6.62 -0.31 29.59
CA GLY A 160 -5.20 0.02 29.52
C GLY A 160 -4.28 -1.18 29.25
N ALA A 161 -4.60 -2.36 29.80
CA ALA A 161 -3.83 -3.58 29.58
C ALA A 161 -3.81 -4.00 28.10
N PHE A 162 -4.95 -3.91 27.41
CA PHE A 162 -5.04 -4.21 25.98
C PHE A 162 -4.24 -3.21 25.14
N VAL A 163 -4.28 -1.92 25.50
CA VAL A 163 -3.47 -0.88 24.84
C VAL A 163 -1.98 -1.16 25.00
N ILE A 164 -1.53 -1.47 26.22
CA ILE A 164 -0.13 -1.81 26.49
C ILE A 164 0.30 -3.03 25.69
N ALA A 165 -0.50 -4.10 25.69
CA ALA A 165 -0.22 -5.30 24.91
C ALA A 165 -0.09 -4.99 23.40
N THR A 166 -0.98 -4.15 22.87
CA THR A 166 -0.93 -3.70 21.47
C THR A 166 0.34 -2.89 21.17
N LEU A 167 0.71 -1.96 22.06
CA LEU A 167 1.93 -1.15 21.91
C LEU A 167 3.19 -2.01 21.99
N VAL A 168 3.24 -2.98 22.90
CA VAL A 168 4.35 -3.94 23.01
C VAL A 168 4.45 -4.79 21.75
N GLY A 169 3.33 -5.31 21.25
CA GLY A 169 3.28 -6.06 20.00
C GLY A 169 3.77 -5.25 18.80
N LEU A 170 3.33 -3.99 18.69
CA LEU A 170 3.80 -3.06 17.65
C LEU A 170 5.31 -2.79 17.78
N GLY A 171 5.79 -2.53 19.00
CA GLY A 171 7.21 -2.33 19.27
C GLY A 171 8.06 -3.54 18.87
N ALA A 172 7.60 -4.75 19.20
CA ALA A 172 8.25 -6.00 18.79
C ALA A 172 8.30 -6.17 17.27
N ALA A 173 7.19 -5.89 16.57
CA ALA A 173 7.13 -5.95 15.11
C ALA A 173 8.09 -4.95 14.44
N VAL A 174 8.12 -3.70 14.92
CA VAL A 174 9.07 -2.68 14.44
C VAL A 174 10.51 -3.09 14.72
N GLY A 175 10.80 -3.56 15.93
CA GLY A 175 12.12 -4.03 16.34
C GLY A 175 12.63 -5.18 15.47
N LEU A 176 11.79 -6.19 15.21
CA LEU A 176 12.11 -7.31 14.33
C LEU A 176 12.37 -6.83 12.89
N THR A 177 11.54 -5.91 12.39
CA THR A 177 11.74 -5.34 11.04
C THR A 177 13.06 -4.59 10.91
N LEU A 178 13.43 -3.79 11.93
CA LEU A 178 14.71 -3.09 11.98
C LEU A 178 15.90 -4.06 12.08
N LEU A 179 15.76 -5.13 12.86
CA LEU A 179 16.77 -6.18 12.98
C LEU A 179 17.01 -6.87 11.63
N LEU A 180 15.94 -7.30 10.95
CA LEU A 180 16.01 -7.90 9.62
C LEU A 180 16.65 -6.95 8.61
N ALA A 181 16.24 -5.67 8.60
CA ALA A 181 16.82 -4.65 7.73
C ALA A 181 18.29 -4.36 8.04
N ARG A 182 18.75 -4.58 9.29
CA ARG A 182 20.16 -4.45 9.67
C ARG A 182 20.96 -5.68 9.22
N MET A 183 20.40 -6.88 9.33
CA MET A 183 21.05 -8.12 8.88
C MET A 183 21.22 -8.14 7.36
N LEU A 184 20.18 -7.76 6.61
CA LEU A 184 20.22 -7.66 5.14
C LEU A 184 21.22 -6.63 4.62
N ARG A 185 21.58 -5.62 5.42
CA ARG A 185 22.61 -4.63 5.07
C ARG A 185 24.03 -5.08 5.39
N ARG A 186 24.19 -6.17 6.14
CA ARG A 186 25.48 -6.73 6.57
C ARG A 186 25.89 -7.96 5.77
N ALA A 187 24.94 -8.62 5.12
CA ALA A 187 25.18 -9.70 4.16
C ALA A 187 25.52 -9.14 2.78
#